data_AF-A0A382ZEH3-F1
#
_entry.id   AF-A0A382ZEH3-F1
#
_cell.length_a   1.000
_cell.length_b   1.000
_cell.length_c   1.000
_cell.angle_alpha   90.00
_cell.angle_beta   90.00
_cell.angle_gamma   90.00
#
_symmetry.space_group_name_H-M   'P 1'
#
loop_
_entity.id
_entity.type
_entity.pdbx_description
1 polymer ?
#
loop_
_entity_poly.entity_id
_entity_poly.type
_entity_poly.pdbx_seq_one_letter_code
_entity_poly.pdbx_strand_id
1 'polypeptide(L)'
;MNDIIEELRQCFPKTVIGSEFFDQLNQMLGGQHGFTPDNTRFAEGACCDEINEPELQLLQKHWGERFKFGGLAGYCHGGRTGLGAVSHHVPEEGGQKNLLLVAGPHIGWHDGEWGKVPREGQAEITTSCGALMAIMGADYDNLKSKDMDPLDAQQFNV
;
A
#
# COMPACT_ATOMS: atom_id res chain seq x y z
N MET A 1 2.84 -14.46 18.34
CA MET A 1 2.95 -14.14 16.90
C MET A 1 2.26 -15.20 16.05
N ASN A 2 2.50 -16.50 16.29
CA ASN A 2 1.72 -17.57 15.64
C ASN A 2 0.20 -17.44 15.90
N ASP A 3 -0.19 -17.15 17.14
CA ASP A 3 -1.60 -17.02 17.53
C ASP A 3 -2.32 -15.90 16.77
N ILE A 4 -1.70 -14.72 16.62
CA ILE A 4 -2.26 -13.60 15.84
C ILE A 4 -2.44 -14.01 14.37
N ILE A 5 -1.46 -14.64 13.75
CA ILE A 5 -1.57 -15.05 12.34
C ILE A 5 -2.73 -16.03 12.13
N GLU A 6 -2.96 -16.94 13.07
CA GLU A 6 -4.10 -17.87 13.02
C GLU A 6 -5.44 -17.13 13.13
N GLU A 7 -5.55 -16.13 14.00
CA GLU A 7 -6.74 -15.27 14.11
C GLU A 7 -6.98 -14.47 12.82
N LEU A 8 -5.94 -13.81 12.29
CA LEU A 8 -6.04 -13.06 11.04
C LEU A 8 -6.48 -13.96 9.87
N ARG A 9 -6.04 -15.23 9.85
CA ARG A 9 -6.41 -16.21 8.81
C ARG A 9 -7.87 -16.62 8.82
N GLN A 10 -8.60 -16.38 9.92
CA GLN A 10 -10.05 -16.60 9.94
C GLN A 10 -10.78 -15.63 8.99
N CYS A 11 -10.30 -14.39 8.87
CA CYS A 11 -10.85 -13.38 7.95
C CYS A 11 -10.09 -13.35 6.61
N PHE A 12 -8.77 -13.54 6.64
CA PHE A 12 -7.88 -13.48 5.48
C PHE A 12 -7.05 -14.77 5.36
N PRO A 13 -7.60 -15.84 4.76
CA PRO A 13 -6.97 -17.18 4.80
C PRO A 13 -5.55 -17.27 4.21
N LYS A 14 -5.15 -16.29 3.40
CA LYS A 14 -3.83 -16.20 2.77
C LYS A 14 -2.86 -15.26 3.50
N THR A 15 -3.18 -14.83 4.72
CA THR A 15 -2.28 -13.97 5.51
C THR A 15 -0.91 -14.63 5.70
N VAL A 16 0.10 -13.84 5.39
CA VAL A 16 1.53 -14.12 5.53
C VAL A 16 2.20 -12.87 6.10
N ILE A 17 3.40 -13.03 6.66
CA ILE A 17 4.18 -11.90 7.15
C ILE A 17 4.65 -11.07 5.94
N GLY A 18 4.53 -9.76 6.01
CA GLY A 18 4.85 -8.85 4.89
C GLY A 18 6.25 -9.04 4.33
N SER A 19 7.27 -9.14 5.20
CA SER A 19 8.65 -9.39 4.78
C SER A 19 8.82 -10.73 4.05
N GLU A 20 8.18 -11.80 4.52
CA GLU A 20 8.23 -13.11 3.87
C GLU A 20 7.58 -13.08 2.49
N PHE A 21 6.45 -12.38 2.37
CA PHE A 21 5.76 -12.18 1.11
C PHE A 21 6.65 -11.45 0.09
N PHE A 22 7.27 -10.34 0.49
CA PHE A 22 8.11 -9.56 -0.43
C PHE A 22 9.41 -10.28 -0.79
N ASP A 23 10.00 -11.04 0.13
CA ASP A 23 11.17 -11.87 -0.20
C ASP A 23 10.82 -12.95 -1.24
N GLN A 24 9.68 -13.63 -1.09
CA GLN A 24 9.20 -14.60 -2.07
C GLN A 24 8.86 -13.95 -3.41
N LEU A 25 8.22 -12.78 -3.39
CA LEU A 25 7.92 -12.00 -4.59
C LEU A 25 9.21 -11.65 -5.34
N ASN A 26 10.21 -11.12 -4.65
CA ASN A 26 11.49 -10.72 -5.26
C ASN A 26 12.23 -11.92 -5.87
N GLN A 27 12.27 -13.05 -5.16
CA GLN A 27 12.86 -14.29 -5.67
C GLN A 27 12.14 -14.81 -6.92
N MET A 28 10.81 -14.78 -6.91
CA MET A 28 9.98 -15.22 -8.04
C MET A 28 10.21 -14.30 -9.26
N LEU A 29 10.15 -12.98 -9.08
CA LEU A 29 10.37 -12.01 -10.16
C LEU A 29 11.79 -12.10 -10.75
N GLY A 30 12.82 -12.21 -9.90
CA GLY A 30 14.19 -12.37 -10.37
C GLY A 30 14.43 -13.71 -11.06
N GLY A 31 14.03 -14.81 -10.42
CA GLY A 31 14.32 -16.17 -10.90
C GLY A 31 13.51 -16.60 -12.12
N GLN A 32 12.26 -16.14 -12.25
CA GLN A 32 11.34 -16.61 -13.30
C GLN A 32 11.07 -15.56 -14.38
N HIS A 33 11.25 -14.27 -14.08
CA HIS A 33 10.90 -13.18 -14.98
C HIS A 33 12.07 -12.24 -15.34
N GLY A 34 13.27 -12.47 -14.78
CA GLY A 34 14.46 -11.69 -15.10
C GLY A 34 14.42 -10.26 -14.56
N PHE A 35 13.62 -9.99 -13.52
CA PHE A 35 13.60 -8.67 -12.89
C PHE A 35 14.87 -8.49 -12.06
N THR A 36 15.58 -7.39 -12.30
CA THR A 36 16.76 -6.96 -11.55
C THR A 36 16.54 -5.52 -11.08
N PRO A 37 17.24 -5.06 -10.03
CA PRO A 37 17.23 -3.65 -9.64
C PRO A 37 17.67 -2.71 -10.77
N ASP A 38 18.50 -3.20 -11.71
CA ASP A 38 19.04 -2.43 -12.83
C ASP A 38 18.05 -2.33 -14.03
N ASN A 39 16.99 -3.15 -14.07
CA ASN A 39 15.97 -3.12 -15.11
C ASN A 39 14.53 -2.89 -14.62
N THR A 40 14.38 -2.63 -13.31
CA THR A 40 13.07 -2.51 -12.67
C THR A 40 12.93 -1.17 -11.94
N ARG A 41 11.78 -0.50 -12.12
CA ARG A 41 11.37 0.62 -11.26
C ARG A 41 10.26 0.18 -10.32
N PHE A 42 10.47 0.33 -9.01
CA PHE A 42 9.43 0.17 -8.01
C PHE A 42 8.56 1.43 -7.90
N ALA A 43 7.24 1.24 -7.96
CA ALA A 43 6.23 2.24 -7.67
C ALA A 43 5.33 1.76 -6.53
N GLU A 44 5.10 2.63 -5.55
CA GLU A 44 4.22 2.34 -4.43
C GLU A 44 2.83 2.93 -4.63
N GLY A 45 1.80 2.09 -4.50
CA GLY A 45 0.39 2.48 -4.44
C GLY A 45 -0.19 2.25 -3.05
N ALA A 46 0.52 2.68 -2.01
CA ALA A 46 0.13 2.48 -0.61
C ALA A 46 -0.57 3.71 -0.01
N CYS A 47 -1.22 3.52 1.13
CA CYS A 47 -1.79 4.62 1.90
C CYS A 47 -0.70 5.53 2.46
N CYS A 48 -1.00 6.81 2.64
CA CYS A 48 -0.10 7.77 3.30
C CYS A 48 0.18 7.47 4.78
N ASP A 49 -0.53 6.51 5.37
CA ASP A 49 -0.37 6.09 6.77
C ASP A 49 1.03 5.49 6.99
N GLU A 50 1.73 5.97 8.02
CA GLU A 50 3.13 5.66 8.29
C GLU A 50 3.37 4.19 8.60
N ILE A 51 2.33 3.47 9.05
CA ILE A 51 2.47 2.05 9.40
C ILE A 51 2.79 1.16 8.19
N ASN A 52 2.62 1.67 6.97
CA ASN A 52 2.98 0.94 5.74
C ASN A 52 4.48 1.05 5.42
N GLU A 53 5.21 1.99 6.06
CA GLU A 53 6.61 2.28 5.73
C GLU A 53 7.58 1.09 5.87
N PRO A 54 7.48 0.20 6.89
CA PRO A 54 8.42 -0.90 7.04
C PRO A 54 8.52 -1.78 5.79
N GLU A 55 7.38 -2.22 5.25
CA GLU A 55 7.29 -3.02 4.03
C GLU A 55 7.77 -2.27 2.79
N LEU A 56 7.41 -0.99 2.67
CA LEU A 56 7.79 -0.16 1.52
C LEU A 56 9.29 0.11 1.50
N GLN A 57 9.92 0.24 2.67
CA GLN A 57 11.37 0.38 2.81
C GLN A 57 12.12 -0.91 2.48
N LEU A 58 11.55 -2.09 2.77
CA LEU A 58 12.11 -3.37 2.33
C LEU A 58 12.16 -3.46 0.81
N LEU A 59 11.06 -3.10 0.14
CA LEU A 59 11.00 -3.04 -1.32
C LEU A 59 11.96 -1.99 -1.89
N GLN A 60 12.01 -0.79 -1.30
CA GLN A 60 12.93 0.27 -1.74
C GLN A 60 14.40 -0.15 -1.58
N LYS A 61 14.75 -0.89 -0.53
CA LYS A 61 16.10 -1.41 -0.33
C LYS A 61 16.48 -2.43 -1.40
N HIS A 62 15.53 -3.21 -1.90
CA HIS A 62 15.77 -4.20 -2.94
C HIS A 62 15.75 -3.62 -4.36
N TRP A 63 14.73 -2.84 -4.70
CA TRP A 63 14.46 -2.33 -6.05
C TRP A 63 14.97 -0.91 -6.31
N GLY A 64 15.61 -0.28 -5.33
CA GLY A 64 16.05 1.11 -5.39
C GLY A 64 14.95 2.12 -5.08
N GLU A 65 15.23 3.41 -5.33
CA GLU A 65 14.31 4.51 -5.01
C GLU A 65 12.91 4.30 -5.59
N ARG A 66 11.89 4.40 -4.71
CA ARG A 66 10.49 4.17 -5.06
C ARG A 66 9.83 5.41 -5.65
N PHE A 67 9.00 5.20 -6.67
CA PHE A 67 8.09 6.22 -7.17
C PHE A 67 6.83 6.25 -6.31
N LYS A 68 6.50 7.41 -5.72
CA LYS A 68 5.31 7.58 -4.87
C LYS A 68 4.06 7.76 -5.74
N PHE A 69 3.26 6.71 -5.90
CA PHE A 69 2.08 6.69 -6.77
C PHE A 69 0.75 6.67 -6.01
N GLY A 70 0.78 6.25 -4.75
CA GLY A 70 -0.36 6.13 -3.84
C GLY A 70 -0.90 7.46 -3.30
N GLY A 71 -1.64 7.36 -2.20
CA GLY A 71 -2.32 8.46 -1.53
C GLY A 71 -3.33 7.90 -0.53
N LEU A 72 -4.31 8.68 -0.09
CA LEU A 72 -5.29 8.20 0.91
C LEU A 72 -5.93 6.87 0.51
N ALA A 73 -6.05 5.97 1.50
CA ALA A 73 -6.58 4.60 1.38
C ALA A 73 -5.84 3.65 0.42
N GLY A 74 -4.67 4.04 -0.10
CA GLY A 74 -3.91 3.21 -1.05
C GLY A 74 -4.41 3.29 -2.49
N TYR A 75 -5.28 4.24 -2.80
CA TYR A 75 -5.59 4.57 -4.19
C TYR A 75 -4.37 5.19 -4.87
N CYS A 76 -4.15 4.81 -6.12
CA CYS A 76 -3.08 5.33 -6.96
C CYS A 76 -3.43 6.74 -7.50
N HIS A 77 -3.46 7.73 -6.61
CA HIS A 77 -3.85 9.12 -6.91
C HIS A 77 -2.95 9.81 -7.93
N GLY A 78 -1.75 9.28 -8.21
CA GLY A 78 -0.92 9.77 -9.31
C GLY A 78 -1.61 9.65 -10.69
N GLY A 79 -2.58 8.75 -10.84
CA GLY A 79 -3.42 8.63 -12.03
C GLY A 79 -2.64 8.40 -13.32
N ARG A 80 -3.24 8.77 -14.46
CA ARG A 80 -2.64 8.57 -15.78
C ARG A 80 -1.33 9.35 -15.97
N THR A 81 -1.26 10.56 -15.40
CA THR A 81 -0.06 11.41 -15.49
C THR A 81 1.10 10.79 -14.72
N GLY A 82 0.88 10.32 -13.49
CA GLY A 82 1.89 9.64 -12.70
C GLY A 82 2.34 8.32 -13.34
N LEU A 83 1.41 7.55 -13.92
CA LEU A 83 1.75 6.33 -14.65
C LEU A 83 2.64 6.62 -15.87
N GLY A 84 2.33 7.68 -16.62
CA GLY A 84 3.16 8.16 -17.73
C GLY A 84 4.54 8.60 -17.24
N ALA A 85 4.62 9.33 -16.13
CA ALA A 85 5.87 9.78 -15.54
C ALA A 85 6.75 8.60 -15.13
N VAL A 86 6.23 7.66 -14.32
CA VAL A 86 7.02 6.52 -13.85
C VAL A 86 7.45 5.60 -15.00
N SER A 87 6.63 5.45 -16.06
CA SER A 87 6.98 4.64 -17.23
C SER A 87 8.23 5.16 -17.96
N HIS A 88 8.45 6.48 -17.98
CA HIS A 88 9.68 7.06 -18.55
C HIS A 88 10.91 6.88 -17.64
N HIS A 89 10.71 6.54 -16.37
CA HIS A 89 11.78 6.39 -15.37
C HIS A 89 12.20 4.92 -15.18
N VAL A 90 11.59 3.99 -15.93
CA VAL A 90 11.94 2.57 -15.89
C VAL A 90 13.32 2.37 -16.51
N PRO A 91 14.32 1.86 -15.76
CA PRO A 91 15.64 1.62 -16.31
C PRO A 91 15.60 0.44 -17.29
N GLU A 92 16.57 0.40 -18.20
CA GLU A 92 16.69 -0.63 -19.22
C GLU A 92 18.01 -1.38 -19.07
N GLU A 93 17.93 -2.70 -18.96
CA GLU A 93 19.10 -3.57 -19.02
C GLU A 93 18.79 -4.76 -19.93
N GLY A 94 19.69 -5.08 -20.86
CA GLY A 94 19.51 -6.22 -21.75
C GLY A 94 18.28 -6.14 -22.66
N GLY A 95 17.74 -4.95 -22.92
CA GLY A 95 16.50 -4.75 -23.69
C GLY A 95 15.22 -4.97 -22.89
N GLN A 96 15.30 -5.18 -21.57
CA GLN A 96 14.15 -5.38 -20.69
C GLN A 96 13.88 -4.13 -19.84
N LYS A 97 12.60 -3.80 -19.68
CA LYS A 97 12.07 -2.71 -18.86
C LYS A 97 10.90 -3.22 -18.02
N ASN A 98 11.04 -3.16 -16.70
CA ASN A 98 10.02 -3.64 -15.78
C ASN A 98 9.51 -2.53 -14.85
N LEU A 99 8.19 -2.40 -14.74
CA LEU A 99 7.55 -1.58 -13.72
C LEU A 99 6.91 -2.51 -12.68
N LEU A 100 7.37 -2.42 -11.43
CA LEU A 100 6.76 -3.12 -10.30
C LEU A 100 5.88 -2.14 -9.53
N LEU A 101 4.56 -2.25 -9.69
CA LEU A 101 3.59 -1.52 -8.89
C LEU A 101 3.08 -2.43 -7.75
N VAL A 102 3.38 -2.08 -6.50
CA VAL A 102 2.77 -2.71 -5.32
C VAL A 102 1.74 -1.75 -4.76
N ALA A 103 0.46 -2.11 -4.86
CA ALA A 103 -0.66 -1.25 -4.49
C ALA A 103 -1.75 -2.03 -3.76
N GLY A 104 -2.46 -1.34 -2.87
CA GLY A 104 -3.61 -1.93 -2.17
C GLY A 104 -3.99 -1.17 -0.91
N PRO A 105 -5.18 -1.46 -0.36
CA PRO A 105 -5.60 -0.93 0.93
C PRO A 105 -4.82 -1.60 2.07
N HIS A 106 -4.90 -1.01 3.26
CA HIS A 106 -4.44 -1.62 4.50
C HIS A 106 -5.55 -1.57 5.55
N ILE A 107 -5.49 -2.48 6.52
CA ILE A 107 -6.38 -2.50 7.67
C ILE A 107 -5.58 -2.82 8.93
N GLY A 108 -5.87 -2.08 9.99
CA GLY A 108 -5.32 -2.32 11.32
C GLY A 108 -5.99 -3.50 12.00
N TRP A 109 -5.25 -4.16 12.88
CA TRP A 109 -5.79 -5.14 13.79
C TRP A 109 -5.12 -4.99 15.16
N HIS A 110 -5.91 -4.96 16.22
CA HIS A 110 -5.42 -4.92 17.59
C HIS A 110 -6.43 -5.56 18.54
N ASP A 111 -5.98 -6.54 19.33
CA ASP A 111 -6.74 -7.21 20.40
C ASP A 111 -8.16 -7.66 19.98
N GLY A 112 -8.25 -8.26 18.78
CA GLY A 112 -9.51 -8.78 18.23
C GLY A 112 -10.38 -7.74 17.51
N GLU A 113 -9.95 -6.47 17.46
CA GLU A 113 -10.66 -5.40 16.76
C GLU A 113 -9.97 -5.05 15.42
N TRP A 114 -10.74 -5.08 14.34
CA TRP A 114 -10.32 -4.63 13.02
C TRP A 114 -10.49 -3.12 12.86
N GLY A 115 -9.65 -2.52 12.02
CA GLY A 115 -9.75 -1.10 11.69
C GLY A 115 -8.99 -0.20 12.67
N LYS A 116 -8.18 -0.76 13.58
CA LYS A 116 -7.48 -0.03 14.63
C LYS A 116 -6.08 -0.56 14.91
N VAL A 117 -5.18 0.33 15.35
CA VAL A 117 -3.82 -0.02 15.80
C VAL A 117 -3.36 0.92 16.92
N PRO A 118 -2.50 0.45 17.85
CA PRO A 118 -1.72 1.34 18.70
C PRO A 118 -0.70 2.11 17.85
N ARG A 119 -0.47 3.39 18.18
CA ARG A 119 0.53 4.22 17.50
C ARG A 119 1.58 4.70 18.49
N GLU A 120 2.83 4.77 18.03
CA GLU A 120 3.94 5.20 18.87
C GLU A 120 3.69 6.62 19.40
N GLY A 121 3.87 6.80 20.71
CA GLY A 121 3.67 8.09 21.38
C GLY A 121 2.21 8.50 21.61
N GLN A 122 1.22 7.65 21.32
CA GLN A 122 -0.19 7.92 21.60
C GLN A 122 -0.72 7.01 22.72
N ALA A 123 -1.53 7.58 23.62
CA ALA A 123 -2.21 6.81 24.66
C ALA A 123 -3.41 6.01 24.12
N GLU A 124 -4.09 6.59 23.13
CA GLU A 124 -5.31 6.02 22.55
C GLU A 124 -5.00 5.14 21.34
N ILE A 125 -5.79 4.07 21.18
CA ILE A 125 -5.79 3.24 19.98
C ILE A 125 -6.60 3.98 18.90
N THR A 126 -6.01 4.14 17.71
CA THR A 126 -6.61 4.94 16.62
C THR A 126 -6.92 4.12 15.39
N THR A 127 -7.68 4.69 14.46
CA THR A 127 -8.14 3.99 13.26
C THR A 127 -7.03 3.72 12.26
N SER A 128 -7.18 2.64 11.50
CA SER A 128 -6.31 2.23 10.41
C SER A 128 -7.06 1.26 9.48
N CYS A 129 -7.29 1.58 8.21
CA CYS A 129 -7.00 2.83 7.51
C CYS A 129 -7.98 3.95 7.91
N GLY A 130 -7.50 5.09 8.41
CA GLY A 130 -8.35 6.21 8.80
C GLY A 130 -9.27 6.72 7.69
N ALA A 131 -8.75 6.80 6.45
CA ALA A 131 -9.52 7.24 5.28
C ALA A 131 -10.69 6.28 4.95
N LEU A 132 -10.47 4.96 5.03
CA LEU A 132 -11.53 3.97 4.81
C LEU A 132 -12.51 3.92 5.98
N MET A 133 -12.03 4.07 7.22
CA MET A 133 -12.89 4.10 8.41
C MET A 133 -13.80 5.34 8.42
N ALA A 134 -13.35 6.47 7.86
CA ALA A 134 -14.20 7.65 7.66
C ALA A 134 -15.35 7.36 6.69
N ILE A 135 -15.10 6.62 5.61
CA ILE A 135 -16.15 6.18 4.67
C ILE A 135 -17.11 5.20 5.35
N MET A 136 -16.59 4.21 6.08
CA MET A 136 -17.42 3.22 6.79
C MET A 136 -18.30 3.84 7.88
N GLY A 137 -17.84 4.94 8.49
CA GLY A 137 -18.60 5.68 9.50
C GLY A 137 -19.63 6.67 8.92
N ALA A 138 -19.57 6.94 7.62
CA ALA A 138 -20.52 7.82 6.94
C ALA A 138 -21.75 7.02 6.46
N ASP A 139 -22.93 7.63 6.52
CA ASP A 139 -24.10 7.06 5.86
C ASP A 139 -24.06 7.29 4.33
N TYR A 140 -24.83 6.48 3.61
CA TYR A 140 -24.87 6.49 2.16
C TYR A 140 -25.33 7.85 1.57
N ASP A 141 -26.28 8.51 2.22
CA ASP A 141 -26.83 9.78 1.73
C ASP A 141 -25.79 10.90 1.85
N ASN A 142 -25.01 10.91 2.93
CA ASN A 142 -23.89 11.83 3.14
C ASN A 142 -22.74 11.59 2.14
N LEU A 143 -22.41 10.33 1.84
CA LEU A 143 -21.40 10.03 0.81
C LEU A 143 -21.85 10.47 -0.57
N LYS A 144 -23.12 10.21 -0.93
CA LYS A 144 -23.67 10.53 -2.24
C LYS A 144 -23.84 12.04 -2.47
N SER A 145 -24.17 12.78 -1.41
CA SER A 145 -24.38 14.23 -1.47
C SER A 145 -23.13 15.05 -1.17
N LYS A 146 -21.99 14.40 -0.88
CA LYS A 146 -20.71 15.08 -0.66
C LYS A 146 -20.36 15.91 -1.88
N ASP A 147 -20.14 17.21 -1.68
CA ASP A 147 -19.54 18.08 -2.69
C ASP A 147 -18.02 17.91 -2.67
N MET A 148 -17.38 18.06 -3.83
CA MET A 148 -15.92 18.00 -3.93
C MET A 148 -15.32 19.26 -3.29
N ASP A 149 -14.70 19.09 -2.12
CA ASP A 149 -13.77 20.07 -1.55
C ASP A 149 -12.38 19.87 -2.19
N PRO A 150 -11.83 20.86 -2.91
CA PRO A 150 -10.48 20.77 -3.49
C PRO A 150 -9.38 20.51 -2.45
N LEU A 151 -9.59 20.88 -1.18
CA LEU A 151 -8.66 20.62 -0.08
C LEU A 151 -8.76 19.19 0.48
N ASP A 152 -9.85 18.48 0.20
CA ASP A 152 -10.12 17.10 0.61
C ASP A 152 -10.30 16.16 -0.62
N ALA A 153 -9.76 16.57 -1.77
CA ALA A 153 -10.02 15.91 -3.05
C ALA A 153 -9.56 14.45 -3.08
N GLN A 154 -8.48 14.08 -2.37
CA GLN A 154 -8.09 12.68 -2.29
C GLN A 154 -9.14 11.84 -1.55
N GLN A 155 -9.61 12.30 -0.38
CA GLN A 155 -10.61 11.60 0.42
C GLN A 155 -11.98 11.56 -0.28
N PHE A 156 -12.32 12.58 -1.06
CA PHE A 156 -13.48 12.55 -1.94
C PHE A 156 -13.43 11.40 -2.97
N ASN A 157 -12.22 11.03 -3.42
CA ASN A 157 -11.99 9.98 -4.40
C ASN A 157 -11.62 8.61 -3.77
N VAL A 158 -11.75 8.47 -2.44
CA VAL A 158 -11.61 7.19 -1.72
C VAL A 158 -12.94 6.44 -1.77
#